data_AF-A0A9W6LNK4-F1
#
_entry.id   AF-A0A9W6LNK4-F1
#
_cell.length_a   1.000
_cell.length_b   1.000
_cell.length_c   1.000
_cell.angle_alpha   90.00
_cell.angle_beta   90.00
_cell.angle_gamma   90.00
#
_symmetry.space_group_name_H-M   'P 1'
#
loop_
_entity.id
_entity.type
_entity.pdbx_description
1 polymer ?
#
loop_
_entity_poly.entity_id
_entity_poly.type
_entity_poly.pdbx_seq_one_letter_code
_entity_poly.pdbx_strand_id
1 'polypeptide(L)'
;MNRGKSKEVAFFNLLKSLISPNIKNEVLEYSISVEDLKEKMSMDKQIISSFLGKLQEDGLVQVLENADDRVDLHFEKTHDKLLEFMTVDDLDNVILDIKDFISRNIVHFQFHVPNKVFNDYALEALARQESEGIDFDMTDIIEGGVNDIFNREETIVYVNRKLFDIASEAKEEDLKVLEGIFYCCLNLPPVENPFYITLFVTKLCFQMEMCKREKIS
;
A
#
# COMPACT_ATOMS: atom_id res chain seq x y z
N MET A 1 -0.11 -14.20 -13.05
CA MET A 1 -1.06 -13.31 -13.75
C MET A 1 -0.36 -12.62 -14.93
N ASN A 2 -1.08 -11.99 -15.88
CA ASN A 2 -0.42 -11.20 -16.94
C ASN A 2 -0.24 -9.73 -16.49
N ARG A 3 0.72 -9.01 -17.10
CA ARG A 3 1.06 -7.63 -16.74
C ARG A 3 -0.12 -6.65 -16.82
N GLY A 4 -1.06 -6.87 -17.74
CA GLY A 4 -2.26 -6.03 -17.88
C GLY A 4 -3.12 -6.06 -16.63
N LYS A 5 -3.44 -7.27 -16.18
CA LYS A 5 -4.29 -7.52 -15.00
C LYS A 5 -3.65 -7.07 -13.69
N SER A 6 -2.31 -7.06 -13.63
CA SER A 6 -1.56 -6.53 -12.46
C SER A 6 -1.68 -5.03 -12.32
N LYS A 7 -1.63 -4.30 -13.44
CA LYS A 7 -1.82 -2.84 -13.44
C LYS A 7 -3.26 -2.46 -13.12
N GLU A 8 -4.23 -3.25 -13.57
CA GLU A 8 -5.65 -3.05 -13.28
C GLU A 8 -5.94 -3.20 -11.78
N VAL A 9 -5.42 -4.26 -11.14
CA VAL A 9 -5.53 -4.45 -9.68
C VAL A 9 -4.80 -3.35 -8.90
N ALA A 10 -3.61 -2.94 -9.35
CA ALA A 10 -2.87 -1.84 -8.73
C ALA A 10 -3.65 -0.51 -8.78
N PHE A 11 -4.23 -0.21 -9.94
CA PHE A 11 -5.07 0.97 -10.13
C PHE A 11 -6.33 0.92 -9.25
N PHE A 12 -6.97 -0.25 -9.16
CA PHE A 12 -8.12 -0.46 -8.28
C PHE A 12 -7.79 -0.15 -6.80
N ASN A 13 -6.62 -0.57 -6.32
CA ASN A 13 -6.17 -0.28 -4.95
C ASN A 13 -5.94 1.22 -4.71
N LEU A 14 -5.31 1.88 -5.67
CA LEU A 14 -5.08 3.32 -5.60
C LEU A 14 -6.42 4.07 -5.57
N LEU A 15 -7.36 3.68 -6.44
CA LEU A 15 -8.70 4.22 -6.49
C LEU A 15 -9.44 4.02 -5.15
N LYS A 16 -9.43 2.79 -4.60
CA LYS A 16 -10.06 2.47 -3.30
C LYS A 16 -9.50 3.32 -2.15
N SER A 17 -8.19 3.54 -2.11
CA SER A 17 -7.55 4.31 -1.03
C SER A 17 -7.97 5.78 -1.01
N LEU A 18 -8.42 6.33 -2.15
CA LEU A 18 -8.84 7.72 -2.29
C LEU A 18 -10.33 7.94 -1.96
N ILE A 19 -11.11 6.87 -2.07
CA ILE A 19 -12.58 6.93 -1.98
C ILE A 19 -13.06 6.48 -0.60
N SER A 20 -12.17 5.88 0.22
CA SER A 20 -12.48 5.33 1.55
C SER A 20 -13.83 4.62 1.57
N PRO A 21 -13.98 3.45 0.92
CA PRO A 21 -15.12 2.62 1.18
C PRO A 21 -14.99 2.17 2.64
N ASN A 22 -15.78 2.79 3.52
CA ASN A 22 -16.09 2.19 4.79
C ASN A 22 -16.81 0.89 4.43
N ILE A 23 -16.10 -0.23 4.34
CA ILE A 23 -16.66 -1.55 4.00
C ILE A 23 -17.74 -1.96 5.02
N LYS A 24 -17.82 -1.24 6.15
CA LYS A 24 -18.89 -1.35 7.16
C LYS A 24 -20.19 -0.60 6.80
N ASN A 25 -20.17 0.37 5.87
CA ASN A 25 -21.34 1.17 5.50
C ASN A 25 -21.70 1.01 4.02
N GLU A 26 -22.95 0.64 3.80
CA GLU A 26 -23.56 0.13 2.57
C GLU A 26 -23.78 1.16 1.46
N VAL A 27 -22.92 2.19 1.34
CA VAL A 27 -23.00 3.11 0.20
C VAL A 27 -21.96 2.69 -0.82
N LEU A 28 -22.44 1.99 -1.85
CA LEU A 28 -21.65 1.43 -2.94
C LEU A 28 -21.42 2.45 -4.07
N GLU A 29 -22.07 3.60 -4.01
CA GLU A 29 -22.08 4.64 -5.05
C GLU A 29 -21.27 5.86 -4.62
N TYR A 30 -20.31 6.28 -5.44
CA TYR A 30 -19.42 7.40 -5.17
C TYR A 30 -19.35 8.33 -6.37
N SER A 31 -19.67 9.61 -6.15
CA SER A 31 -19.44 10.66 -7.15
C SER A 31 -18.06 11.27 -6.97
N ILE A 32 -17.23 11.18 -7.99
CA ILE A 32 -15.82 11.57 -7.90
C ILE A 32 -15.47 12.53 -9.04
N SER A 33 -14.75 13.60 -8.68
CA SER A 33 -14.15 14.53 -9.62
C SER A 33 -12.94 13.88 -10.31
N VAL A 34 -12.94 13.89 -11.64
CA VAL A 34 -11.81 13.36 -12.43
C VAL A 34 -10.57 14.24 -12.27
N GLU A 35 -10.75 15.54 -12.04
CA GLU A 35 -9.64 16.45 -11.74
C GLU A 35 -9.04 16.15 -10.36
N ASP A 36 -9.87 15.86 -9.35
CA ASP A 36 -9.38 15.51 -8.01
C ASP A 36 -8.60 14.19 -8.05
N LEU A 37 -9.06 13.19 -8.82
CA LEU A 37 -8.32 11.95 -9.02
C LEU A 37 -6.98 12.20 -9.71
N LYS A 38 -6.97 13.03 -10.77
CA LYS A 38 -5.73 13.39 -11.46
C LYS A 38 -4.73 14.03 -10.51
N GLU A 39 -5.17 14.97 -9.67
CA GLU A 39 -4.30 15.64 -8.70
C GLU A 39 -3.79 14.66 -7.63
N LYS A 40 -4.69 13.92 -6.97
CA LYS A 40 -4.33 13.00 -5.88
C LYS A 40 -3.51 11.79 -6.35
N MET A 41 -3.85 11.21 -7.50
CA MET A 41 -3.10 10.08 -8.10
C MET A 41 -1.85 10.56 -8.83
N SER A 42 -1.76 11.85 -9.16
CA SER A 42 -0.74 12.43 -10.04
C SER A 42 -0.63 11.65 -11.36
N MET A 43 -1.78 11.40 -11.98
CA MET A 43 -1.95 10.56 -13.17
C MET A 43 -2.85 11.27 -14.18
N ASP A 44 -2.51 11.18 -15.48
CA ASP A 44 -3.30 11.83 -16.53
C ASP A 44 -4.74 11.31 -16.61
N LYS A 45 -5.68 12.22 -16.89
CA LYS A 45 -7.11 11.89 -17.05
C LYS A 45 -7.34 10.73 -18.02
N GLN A 46 -6.61 10.70 -19.14
CA GLN A 46 -6.73 9.64 -20.15
C GLN A 46 -6.34 8.26 -19.61
N ILE A 47 -5.31 8.19 -18.75
CA ILE A 47 -4.88 6.95 -18.13
C ILE A 47 -5.95 6.50 -17.12
N ILE A 48 -6.44 7.43 -16.30
CA ILE A 48 -7.53 7.18 -15.33
C ILE A 48 -8.77 6.64 -16.07
N SER A 49 -9.24 7.32 -17.12
CA SER A 49 -10.39 6.88 -17.93
C SER A 49 -10.17 5.51 -18.56
N SER A 50 -8.96 5.21 -19.04
CA SER A 50 -8.63 3.91 -19.63
C SER A 50 -8.74 2.78 -18.59
N PHE A 51 -8.21 2.99 -17.38
CA PHE A 51 -8.31 1.98 -16.33
C PHE A 51 -9.72 1.85 -15.76
N LEU A 52 -10.47 2.95 -15.63
CA LEU A 52 -11.89 2.87 -15.25
C LEU A 52 -12.70 2.04 -16.25
N GLY A 53 -12.45 2.23 -17.56
CA GLY A 53 -13.08 1.41 -18.61
C GLY A 53 -12.73 -0.07 -18.47
N LYS A 54 -11.46 -0.41 -18.20
CA LYS A 54 -11.02 -1.80 -17.97
C LYS A 54 -11.64 -2.41 -16.72
N LEU A 55 -11.68 -1.68 -15.62
CA LEU A 55 -12.35 -2.13 -14.39
C LEU A 55 -13.85 -2.37 -14.61
N GLN A 56 -14.48 -1.57 -15.48
CA GLN A 56 -15.88 -1.76 -15.87
C GLN A 56 -16.07 -3.00 -16.75
N GLU A 57 -15.19 -3.22 -17.73
CA GLU A 57 -15.18 -4.45 -18.56
C GLU A 57 -15.00 -5.71 -17.71
N ASP A 58 -14.16 -5.65 -16.69
CA ASP A 58 -13.90 -6.76 -15.75
C ASP A 58 -14.99 -6.91 -14.67
N GLY A 59 -16.00 -6.02 -14.65
CA GLY A 59 -17.13 -6.08 -13.71
C GLY A 59 -16.75 -5.71 -12.27
N LEU A 60 -15.68 -4.94 -12.08
CA LEU A 60 -15.18 -4.50 -10.77
C LEU A 60 -15.80 -3.19 -10.31
N VAL A 61 -16.15 -2.33 -11.27
CA VAL A 61 -16.89 -1.08 -11.05
C VAL A 61 -18.00 -0.95 -12.09
N GLN A 62 -19.11 -0.31 -11.75
CA GLN A 62 -20.04 0.23 -12.74
C GLN A 62 -19.91 1.74 -12.80
N VAL A 63 -19.87 2.31 -14.00
CA VAL A 63 -19.98 3.75 -14.21
C VAL A 63 -21.47 4.08 -14.37
N LEU A 64 -22.04 4.79 -13.41
CA LEU A 64 -23.48 5.13 -13.35
C LEU A 64 -23.81 6.38 -14.18
N GLU A 65 -22.96 7.41 -14.07
CA GLU A 65 -23.00 8.61 -14.90
C GLU A 65 -21.57 9.06 -15.22
N ASN A 66 -21.39 9.59 -16.43
CA ASN A 66 -20.12 10.15 -16.90
C ASN A 66 -20.38 11.54 -17.48
N ALA A 67 -20.06 12.56 -16.69
CA ALA A 67 -19.99 13.94 -17.15
C ALA A 67 -18.51 14.34 -17.31
N ASP A 68 -18.22 15.34 -18.14
CA ASP A 68 -16.85 15.70 -18.55
C ASP A 68 -15.83 15.82 -17.39
N ASP A 69 -16.28 16.18 -16.18
CA ASP A 69 -15.43 16.30 -14.98
C ASP A 69 -15.86 15.43 -13.79
N ARG A 70 -16.91 14.61 -13.92
CA ARG A 70 -17.43 13.78 -12.82
C ARG A 70 -17.80 12.37 -13.28
N VAL A 71 -17.36 11.39 -12.51
CA VAL A 71 -17.70 9.98 -12.71
C VAL A 71 -18.36 9.45 -11.46
N ASP A 72 -19.56 8.90 -11.61
CA ASP A 72 -20.27 8.19 -10.55
C ASP A 72 -19.95 6.70 -10.66
N LEU A 73 -19.31 6.16 -9.63
CA LEU A 73 -18.83 4.78 -9.58
C LEU A 73 -19.62 3.95 -8.57
N HIS A 74 -20.06 2.78 -9.00
CA HIS A 74 -20.54 1.71 -8.12
C HIS A 74 -19.46 0.63 -7.97
N PHE A 75 -19.07 0.27 -6.75
CA PHE A 75 -18.15 -0.85 -6.52
C PHE A 75 -18.92 -2.15 -6.30
N GLU A 76 -18.74 -3.14 -7.17
CA GLU A 76 -19.50 -4.41 -7.10
C GLU A 76 -19.03 -5.29 -5.94
N LYS A 77 -19.87 -5.57 -4.93
CA LYS A 77 -19.51 -6.35 -3.71
C LYS A 77 -18.86 -7.73 -3.96
N THR A 78 -18.95 -8.30 -5.17
CA THR A 78 -18.33 -9.58 -5.58
C THR A 78 -16.81 -9.58 -5.68
N HIS A 79 -16.12 -8.75 -4.90
CA HIS A 79 -14.64 -8.72 -4.83
C HIS A 79 -14.08 -10.10 -4.49
N ASP A 80 -14.88 -10.98 -3.86
CA ASP A 80 -14.59 -12.40 -3.61
C ASP A 80 -13.99 -13.13 -4.83
N LYS A 81 -14.32 -12.73 -6.08
CA LYS A 81 -13.78 -13.35 -7.30
C LYS A 81 -12.42 -12.80 -7.77
N LEU A 82 -12.01 -11.61 -7.34
CA LEU A 82 -10.62 -11.15 -7.47
C LEU A 82 -9.70 -11.83 -6.44
N LEU A 83 -10.29 -12.51 -5.44
CA LEU A 83 -9.70 -12.78 -4.13
C LEU A 83 -9.52 -14.28 -3.80
N GLU A 84 -9.74 -15.21 -4.75
CA GLU A 84 -9.48 -16.64 -4.54
C GLU A 84 -7.99 -17.01 -4.62
N PHE A 85 -7.07 -16.41 -3.85
CA PHE A 85 -5.63 -16.65 -4.13
C PHE A 85 -4.63 -16.81 -2.97
N MET A 86 -5.03 -16.76 -1.69
CA MET A 86 -4.08 -17.10 -0.61
C MET A 86 -4.72 -17.85 0.54
N THR A 87 -4.09 -18.96 0.92
CA THR A 87 -4.30 -19.65 2.19
C THR A 87 -3.44 -19.01 3.29
N VAL A 88 -3.72 -19.32 4.55
CA VAL A 88 -2.92 -18.83 5.69
C VAL A 88 -1.46 -19.31 5.58
N ASP A 89 -1.22 -20.51 5.05
CA ASP A 89 0.13 -21.07 4.85
C ASP A 89 0.92 -20.33 3.75
N ASP A 90 0.24 -19.62 2.86
CA ASP A 90 0.91 -18.77 1.86
C ASP A 90 1.45 -17.48 2.49
N LEU A 91 0.95 -17.05 3.66
CA LEU A 91 1.28 -15.78 4.28
C LEU A 91 2.74 -15.69 4.75
N ASP A 92 3.30 -16.77 5.31
CA ASP A 92 4.70 -16.80 5.77
C ASP A 92 5.69 -16.73 4.59
N ASN A 93 5.37 -17.43 3.49
CA ASN A 93 6.15 -17.34 2.25
C ASN A 93 6.03 -15.93 1.65
N VAL A 94 4.85 -15.32 1.74
CA VAL A 94 4.59 -13.96 1.28
C VAL A 94 5.39 -12.91 2.05
N ILE A 95 5.65 -13.10 3.35
CA ILE A 95 6.50 -12.16 4.12
C ILE A 95 7.94 -12.14 3.58
N LEU A 96 8.52 -13.31 3.28
CA LEU A 96 9.86 -13.39 2.69
C LEU A 96 9.91 -12.78 1.29
N ASP A 97 8.92 -13.10 0.46
CA ASP A 97 8.79 -12.54 -0.88
C ASP A 97 8.62 -11.02 -0.85
N ILE A 98 7.82 -10.50 0.09
CA ILE A 98 7.62 -9.06 0.34
C ILE A 98 8.93 -8.39 0.75
N LYS A 99 9.69 -8.99 1.68
CA LYS A 99 10.98 -8.45 2.13
C LYS A 99 11.95 -8.33 0.96
N ASP A 100 12.05 -9.38 0.15
CA ASP A 100 12.94 -9.40 -1.01
C ASP A 100 12.48 -8.41 -2.08
N PHE A 101 11.17 -8.30 -2.30
CA PHE A 101 10.56 -7.31 -3.18
C PHE A 101 10.86 -5.87 -2.72
N ILE A 102 10.68 -5.55 -1.44
CA ILE A 102 11.00 -4.23 -0.87
C ILE A 102 12.49 -3.94 -1.04
N SER A 103 13.36 -4.94 -0.81
CA SER A 103 14.80 -4.78 -0.93
C SER A 103 15.22 -4.44 -2.37
N ARG A 104 14.64 -5.12 -3.37
CA ARG A 104 14.87 -4.82 -4.80
C ARG A 104 14.35 -3.44 -5.21
N ASN A 105 13.25 -3.00 -4.60
CA ASN A 105 12.54 -1.78 -4.96
C ASN A 105 12.71 -0.63 -3.95
N ILE A 106 13.72 -0.71 -3.06
CA ILE A 106 13.86 0.20 -1.91
C ILE A 106 13.97 1.68 -2.33
N VAL A 107 14.50 1.93 -3.53
CA VAL A 107 14.62 3.26 -4.14
C VAL A 107 13.26 3.91 -4.45
N HIS A 108 12.22 3.11 -4.67
CA HIS A 108 10.86 3.60 -4.90
C HIS A 108 10.17 3.98 -3.59
N PHE A 109 10.55 3.36 -2.47
CA PHE A 109 9.95 3.59 -1.15
C PHE A 109 10.73 4.60 -0.32
N GLN A 110 11.10 5.74 -0.90
CA GLN A 110 11.74 6.84 -0.19
C GLN A 110 10.69 7.78 0.40
N PHE A 111 10.17 7.40 1.58
CA PHE A 111 9.27 8.22 2.38
C PHE A 111 9.86 9.62 2.59
N HIS A 112 9.18 10.63 2.07
CA HIS A 112 9.34 12.02 2.51
C HIS A 112 8.36 12.31 3.67
N VAL A 113 8.12 11.32 4.53
CA VAL A 113 7.47 11.54 5.83
C VAL A 113 8.45 12.40 6.63
N PRO A 114 7.99 13.36 7.47
CA PRO A 114 8.90 14.09 8.34
C PRO A 114 9.76 13.08 9.10
N ASN A 115 11.07 13.09 8.83
CA ASN A 115 12.06 12.13 9.35
C ASN A 115 11.93 11.90 10.86
N LYS A 116 11.35 12.88 11.55
CA LYS A 116 11.01 12.87 12.96
C LYS A 116 10.26 11.62 13.44
N VAL A 117 9.21 11.14 12.75
CA VAL A 117 8.40 10.01 13.27
C VAL A 117 9.21 8.71 13.28
N PHE A 118 9.88 8.38 12.17
CA PHE A 118 10.78 7.21 12.13
C PHE A 118 11.95 7.35 13.10
N ASN A 119 12.48 8.56 13.26
CA ASN A 119 13.57 8.85 14.18
C ASN A 119 13.15 8.66 15.65
N ASP A 120 11.96 9.09 16.03
CA ASP A 120 11.43 8.96 17.38
C ASP A 120 11.31 7.46 17.75
N TYR A 121 10.70 6.65 16.87
CA TYR A 121 10.61 5.19 17.05
C TYR A 121 11.98 4.50 17.02
N ALA A 122 12.92 4.96 16.18
CA ALA A 122 14.28 4.40 16.14
C ALA A 122 15.05 4.67 17.42
N LEU A 123 14.92 5.88 17.99
CA LEU A 123 15.54 6.25 19.25
C LEU A 123 14.95 5.45 20.42
N GLU A 124 13.62 5.28 20.43
CA GLU A 124 12.94 4.43 21.42
C GLU A 124 13.41 2.98 21.32
N ALA A 125 13.45 2.40 20.12
CA ALA A 125 13.92 1.03 19.89
C ALA A 125 15.37 0.86 20.35
N LEU A 126 16.25 1.83 20.08
CA LEU A 126 17.64 1.79 20.53
C LEU A 126 17.75 1.88 22.06
N ALA A 127 16.98 2.76 22.69
CA ALA A 127 16.99 2.90 24.14
C ALA A 127 16.51 1.61 24.84
N ARG A 128 15.44 0.99 24.33
CA ARG A 128 14.94 -0.29 24.84
C ARG A 128 15.90 -1.43 24.57
N GLN A 129 16.55 -1.46 23.41
CA GLN A 129 17.62 -2.42 23.13
C GLN A 129 18.78 -2.31 24.14
N GLU A 130 19.16 -1.09 24.51
CA GLU A 130 20.21 -0.83 25.51
C GLU A 130 19.79 -1.27 26.92
N SER A 131 18.52 -1.12 27.31
CA SER A 131 18.03 -1.44 28.66
C SER A 131 17.50 -2.87 28.84
N GLU A 132 16.88 -3.46 27.82
CA GLU A 132 16.17 -4.74 27.86
C GLU A 132 16.90 -5.86 27.10
N GLY A 133 17.88 -5.52 26.26
CA GLY A 133 18.64 -6.47 25.45
C GLY A 133 18.18 -6.55 23.99
N ILE A 134 18.91 -7.32 23.16
CA ILE A 134 18.66 -7.39 21.71
C ILE A 134 17.36 -8.10 21.32
N ASP A 135 16.85 -8.97 22.20
CA ASP A 135 15.66 -9.78 21.99
C ASP A 135 14.41 -9.19 22.65
N PHE A 136 14.42 -7.89 22.96
CA PHE A 136 13.27 -7.22 23.56
C PHE A 136 12.06 -7.23 22.63
N ASP A 137 10.86 -7.24 23.22
CA ASP A 137 9.62 -7.22 22.46
C ASP A 137 9.40 -5.86 21.81
N MET A 138 9.36 -5.85 20.47
CA MET A 138 9.16 -4.66 19.63
C MET A 138 7.71 -4.48 19.18
N THR A 139 6.78 -5.33 19.61
CA THR A 139 5.40 -5.35 19.10
C THR A 139 4.73 -3.98 19.22
N ASP A 140 4.87 -3.31 20.36
CA ASP A 140 4.31 -1.97 20.60
C ASP A 140 4.92 -0.88 19.71
N ILE A 141 6.23 -0.92 19.49
CA ILE A 141 6.94 -0.01 18.58
C ILE A 141 6.47 -0.22 17.14
N ILE A 142 6.32 -1.47 16.73
CA ILE A 142 5.89 -1.83 15.37
C ILE A 142 4.43 -1.41 15.15
N GLU A 143 3.53 -1.81 16.04
CA GLU A 143 2.11 -1.45 15.94
C GLU A 143 1.91 0.06 15.97
N GLY A 144 2.53 0.75 16.93
CA GLY A 144 2.47 2.21 17.06
C GLY A 144 2.98 2.91 15.81
N GLY A 145 4.17 2.53 15.34
CA GLY A 145 4.78 3.15 14.16
C GLY A 145 4.02 2.88 12.87
N VAL A 146 3.54 1.65 12.66
CA VAL A 146 2.71 1.32 11.50
C VAL A 146 1.42 2.14 11.52
N ASN A 147 0.76 2.24 12.67
CA ASN A 147 -0.49 2.97 12.85
C ASN A 147 -0.30 4.48 12.62
N ASP A 148 0.78 5.08 13.13
CA ASP A 148 1.06 6.51 13.00
C ASP A 148 1.39 6.94 11.57
N ILE A 149 1.99 6.04 10.79
CA ILE A 149 2.47 6.32 9.43
C ILE A 149 1.42 5.92 8.40
N PHE A 150 0.93 4.68 8.45
CA PHE A 150 0.10 4.09 7.40
C PHE A 150 -1.41 4.25 7.63
N ASN A 151 -1.86 4.98 8.65
CA ASN A 151 -3.24 5.49 8.70
C ASN A 151 -3.41 6.87 8.03
N ARG A 152 -2.33 7.51 7.61
CA ARG A 152 -2.41 8.81 6.93
C ARG A 152 -2.71 8.60 5.46
N GLU A 153 -3.80 9.21 4.97
CA GLU A 153 -4.21 9.14 3.55
C GLU A 153 -3.04 9.45 2.61
N GLU A 154 -2.31 10.54 2.87
CA GLU A 154 -1.13 10.96 2.09
C GLU A 154 -0.06 9.86 1.94
N THR A 155 0.16 9.08 3.00
CA THR A 155 1.18 8.02 3.02
C THR A 155 0.67 6.80 2.27
N ILE A 156 -0.57 6.38 2.51
CA ILE A 156 -1.19 5.25 1.79
C ILE A 156 -1.21 5.53 0.29
N VAL A 157 -1.63 6.73 -0.11
CA VAL A 157 -1.69 7.14 -1.52
C VAL A 157 -0.29 7.13 -2.15
N TYR A 158 0.72 7.67 -1.45
CA TYR A 158 2.11 7.62 -1.92
C TYR A 158 2.57 6.18 -2.15
N VAL A 159 2.35 5.29 -1.19
CA VAL A 159 2.79 3.89 -1.27
C VAL A 159 2.06 3.15 -2.40
N ASN A 160 0.74 3.31 -2.52
CA ASN A 160 -0.04 2.69 -3.58
C ASN A 160 0.38 3.20 -4.97
N ARG A 161 0.74 4.48 -5.09
CA ARG A 161 1.30 5.03 -6.33
C ARG A 161 2.64 4.37 -6.67
N LYS A 162 3.52 4.16 -5.69
CA LYS A 162 4.79 3.46 -5.93
C LYS A 162 4.61 2.02 -6.34
N LEU A 163 3.64 1.31 -5.75
CA LEU A 163 3.30 -0.04 -6.18
C LEU A 163 2.74 -0.06 -7.61
N PHE A 164 1.95 0.93 -8.00
CA PHE A 164 1.48 1.09 -9.38
C PHE A 164 2.63 1.35 -10.37
N ASP A 165 3.57 2.23 -10.02
CA ASP A 165 4.78 2.50 -10.83
C ASP A 165 5.61 1.22 -11.02
N ILE A 166 5.86 0.47 -9.93
CA ILE A 166 6.62 -0.79 -9.99
C ILE A 166 5.89 -1.84 -10.81
N ALA A 167 4.58 -2.03 -10.60
CA ALA A 167 3.76 -2.96 -11.37
C ALA A 167 3.77 -2.64 -12.88
N SER A 168 4.03 -1.37 -13.23
CA SER A 168 4.08 -0.97 -14.62
C SER A 168 5.28 -1.51 -15.40
N GLU A 169 6.37 -1.80 -14.69
CA GLU A 169 7.66 -2.23 -15.24
C GLU A 169 8.06 -3.64 -14.78
N ALA A 170 7.31 -4.21 -13.83
CA ALA A 170 7.61 -5.47 -13.18
C ALA A 170 7.81 -6.65 -14.14
N LYS A 171 8.78 -7.50 -13.79
CA LYS A 171 8.99 -8.83 -14.37
C LYS A 171 7.98 -9.81 -13.79
N GLU A 172 7.77 -10.93 -14.48
CA GLU A 172 6.77 -11.93 -14.11
C GLU A 172 6.92 -12.47 -12.68
N GLU A 173 8.16 -12.59 -12.19
CA GLU A 173 8.48 -12.98 -10.81
C GLU A 173 7.97 -11.99 -9.76
N ASP A 174 8.05 -10.68 -10.03
CA ASP A 174 7.58 -9.63 -9.12
C ASP A 174 6.04 -9.46 -9.20
N LEU A 175 5.40 -9.88 -10.29
CA LEU A 175 3.93 -9.79 -10.43
C LEU A 175 3.22 -10.65 -9.38
N LYS A 176 3.72 -11.85 -9.11
CA LYS A 176 3.13 -12.74 -8.08
C LYS A 176 3.23 -12.14 -6.68
N VAL A 177 4.33 -11.47 -6.37
CA VAL A 177 4.50 -10.80 -5.07
C VAL A 177 3.61 -9.56 -4.97
N LEU A 178 3.52 -8.79 -6.06
CA LEU A 178 2.61 -7.64 -6.15
C LEU A 178 1.15 -8.03 -5.95
N GLU A 179 0.71 -9.15 -6.52
CA GLU A 179 -0.61 -9.73 -6.25
C GLU A 179 -0.85 -9.94 -4.75
N GLY A 180 0.11 -10.56 -4.07
CA GLY A 180 0.03 -10.80 -2.63
C GLY A 180 -0.01 -9.50 -1.82
N ILE A 181 0.81 -8.52 -2.19
CA ILE A 181 0.81 -7.18 -1.58
C ILE A 181 -0.55 -6.51 -1.78
N PHE A 182 -1.08 -6.52 -3.01
CA PHE A 182 -2.36 -5.89 -3.32
C PHE A 182 -3.51 -6.54 -2.56
N TYR A 183 -3.49 -7.86 -2.41
CA TYR A 183 -4.44 -8.58 -1.58
C TYR A 183 -4.40 -8.11 -0.12
N CYS A 184 -3.20 -8.03 0.46
CA CYS A 184 -3.02 -7.57 1.84
C CYS A 184 -3.53 -6.14 2.02
N CYS A 185 -3.17 -5.23 1.10
CA CYS A 185 -3.62 -3.83 1.12
C CYS A 185 -5.14 -3.67 0.96
N LEU A 186 -5.81 -4.61 0.31
CA LEU A 186 -7.26 -4.57 0.12
C LEU A 186 -8.05 -5.02 1.34
N ASN A 187 -7.52 -6.01 2.07
CA ASN A 187 -8.29 -6.80 3.02
C ASN A 187 -7.83 -6.63 4.48
N LEU A 188 -6.60 -6.20 4.71
CA LEU A 188 -6.03 -6.09 6.05
C LEU A 188 -5.87 -4.63 6.46
N PRO A 189 -6.25 -4.25 7.69
CA PRO A 189 -5.91 -2.94 8.24
C PRO A 189 -4.37 -2.80 8.34
N PRO A 190 -3.84 -1.56 8.41
CA PRO A 190 -2.39 -1.36 8.29
C PRO A 190 -1.54 -2.17 9.27
N VAL A 191 -1.98 -2.26 10.52
CA VAL A 191 -1.28 -2.98 11.61
C VAL A 191 -1.33 -4.50 11.49
N GLU A 192 -2.20 -5.05 10.64
CA GLU A 192 -2.27 -6.50 10.35
C GLU A 192 -1.66 -6.82 8.98
N ASN A 193 -1.26 -5.80 8.21
CA ASN A 193 -0.81 -5.98 6.84
C ASN A 193 0.70 -6.27 6.79
N PRO A 194 1.12 -7.46 6.34
CA PRO A 194 2.53 -7.85 6.31
C PRO A 194 3.40 -6.95 5.43
N PHE A 195 2.84 -6.33 4.39
CA PHE A 195 3.57 -5.39 3.56
C PHE A 195 3.92 -4.10 4.31
N TYR A 196 2.94 -3.48 4.99
CA TYR A 196 3.19 -2.26 5.75
C TYR A 196 4.09 -2.49 6.96
N ILE A 197 3.91 -3.60 7.67
CA ILE A 197 4.78 -4.02 8.77
C ILE A 197 6.22 -4.19 8.25
N THR A 198 6.43 -4.97 7.20
CA THR A 198 7.77 -5.23 6.66
C THR A 198 8.43 -3.94 6.17
N LEU A 199 7.65 -3.06 5.53
CA LEU A 199 8.13 -1.77 5.05
C LEU A 199 8.52 -0.84 6.20
N PHE A 200 7.73 -0.80 7.28
CA PHE A 200 8.06 -0.06 8.50
C PHE A 200 9.35 -0.58 9.13
N VAL A 201 9.43 -1.88 9.42
CA VAL A 201 10.59 -2.51 10.07
C VAL A 201 11.86 -2.31 9.26
N THR A 202 11.78 -2.46 7.94
CA THR A 202 12.92 -2.19 7.04
C THR A 202 13.44 -0.77 7.23
N LYS A 203 12.56 0.22 7.27
CA LYS A 203 12.94 1.63 7.46
C LYS A 203 13.43 1.91 8.87
N LEU A 204 12.79 1.34 9.88
CA LEU A 204 13.20 1.45 11.28
C LEU A 204 14.65 0.97 11.44
N CYS A 205 15.00 -0.19 10.87
CA CYS A 205 16.37 -0.71 10.89
C CYS A 205 17.38 0.26 10.25
N PHE A 206 17.05 0.83 9.07
CA PHE A 206 17.92 1.83 8.44
C PHE A 206 18.09 3.07 9.33
N GLN A 207 17.01 3.56 9.94
CA GLN A 207 17.03 4.74 10.79
C GLN A 207 17.83 4.50 12.08
N MET A 208 17.67 3.34 12.72
CA MET A 208 18.46 2.94 13.88
C MET A 208 19.96 2.94 13.56
N GLU A 209 20.36 2.41 12.41
CA GLU A 209 21.76 2.43 11.97
C GLU A 209 22.28 3.84 11.70
N MET A 210 21.43 4.75 11.18
CA MET A 210 21.78 6.16 11.04
C MET A 210 21.99 6.83 12.41
N CYS A 211 21.05 6.66 13.34
CA CYS A 211 21.15 7.22 14.70
C CYS A 211 22.40 6.72 15.44
N LYS A 212 22.77 5.44 15.29
CA LYS A 212 24.00 4.88 15.88
C LYS A 212 25.25 5.58 15.34
N ARG A 213 25.31 5.87 14.04
CA ARG A 213 26.46 6.55 13.42
C ARG A 213 26.59 7.99 13.90
N GLU A 214 25.48 8.70 14.02
CA GLU A 214 25.45 10.08 14.51
C GLU A 214 25.88 10.21 15.99
N LYS A 215 25.63 9.18 16.82
CA LYS A 215 26.13 9.13 18.21
C LYS A 215 27.66 8.93 18.31
N ILE A 216 28.31 8.43 17.26
CA ILE A 216 29.75 8.08 17.26
C ILE A 216 30.61 9.20 16.64
N SER A 217 30.01 10.09 15.83
CA SER A 217 30.63 11.26 15.20
C SER A 217 30.61 12.50 16.08
#